data_AF-A0A5N4D6N0-F1
#
_entry.id   AF-A0A5N4D6N0-F1
#
_cell.length_a   1.000
_cell.length_b   1.000
_cell.length_c   1.000
_cell.angle_alpha   90.00
_cell.angle_beta   90.00
_cell.angle_gamma   90.00
#
_symmetry.space_group_name_H-M   'P 1'
#
loop_
_entity.id
_entity.type
_entity.pdbx_description
1 polymer ?
#
loop_
_entity_poly.entity_id
_entity_poly.type
_entity_poly.pdbx_seq_one_letter_code
_entity_poly.pdbx_strand_id
1 'polypeptide(L)'
;MLFRKQSLSLGRNDIVQLKEAYKWITHPLFSEELGVPIDGKSLFEVSVVFAHPETVEDCHFLRAICPDCFKPAKNKQSVFTRMAVMKALNKIKEEDFLKQFPCPPNSPKAVCTVLEIECAHGAVFVAGRYNKYSRNLPQTPWIIDGQRKLESSVEELISEHLLTVFKAESFNFSSSGREDVDVRTLGNGRPFAIELVNPHRAHFTSQEIKELQQKINNSEAIGHMKEGEEEKTKTYSALIWTNKAIQRKDIEFLDDIKDLKIDQKTPLRVLHRRPLAVRTRIIHSMETHYVDEHHFRLYLKTQAGTYIKEFVHGDFGRTRPNIGSLMDVTADILELDVESVDVDWPPALDD
;
A
#
# COMPACT_ATOMS: atom_id res chain seq x y z
N MET A 1 1.66 -71.17 27.57
CA MET A 1 2.31 -69.91 27.17
C MET A 1 1.40 -69.20 26.18
N LEU A 2 0.59 -68.26 26.67
CA LEU A 2 -0.29 -67.42 25.84
C LEU A 2 0.53 -66.22 25.32
N PHE A 3 0.65 -66.12 24.00
CA PHE A 3 1.23 -64.96 23.33
C PHE A 3 0.34 -63.72 23.59
N ARG A 4 0.79 -62.80 24.43
CA ARG A 4 0.27 -61.44 24.49
C ARG A 4 0.69 -60.73 23.20
N LYS A 5 -0.26 -60.45 22.29
CA LYS A 5 -0.07 -59.45 21.23
C LYS A 5 0.19 -58.11 21.91
N GLN A 6 1.41 -57.59 21.79
CA GLN A 6 1.71 -56.18 22.08
C GLN A 6 0.88 -55.34 21.11
N SER A 7 -0.19 -54.71 21.59
CA SER A 7 -0.85 -53.64 20.84
C SER A 7 0.11 -52.46 20.79
N LEU A 8 0.64 -52.16 19.61
CA LEU A 8 1.34 -50.90 19.34
C LEU A 8 0.34 -49.77 19.61
N SER A 9 0.50 -49.07 20.74
CA SER A 9 -0.27 -47.86 21.03
C SER A 9 0.28 -46.73 20.17
N LEU A 10 -0.38 -46.43 19.06
CA LEU A 10 -0.05 -45.28 18.24
C LEU A 10 -0.35 -44.00 19.02
N GLY A 11 0.64 -43.13 19.15
CA GLY A 11 0.46 -41.76 19.61
C GLY A 11 -0.27 -40.92 18.56
N ARG A 12 -0.88 -39.82 18.98
CA ARG A 12 -1.62 -38.92 18.08
C ARG A 12 -0.76 -38.39 16.92
N ASN A 13 0.52 -38.15 17.17
CA ASN A 13 1.45 -37.62 16.18
C ASN A 13 1.96 -38.71 15.22
N ASP A 14 1.67 -39.98 15.50
CA ASP A 14 2.03 -41.10 14.62
C ASP A 14 1.02 -41.27 13.48
N ILE A 15 -0.13 -40.59 13.57
CA ILE A 15 -1.17 -40.58 12.54
C ILE A 15 -0.85 -39.51 11.49
N VAL A 16 -0.58 -39.94 10.25
CA VAL A 16 -0.41 -39.03 9.10
C VAL A 16 -1.68 -38.20 8.91
N GLN A 17 -1.53 -36.89 8.72
CA GLN A 17 -2.68 -36.02 8.52
C GLN A 17 -3.35 -36.30 7.18
N LEU A 18 -4.69 -36.34 7.15
CA LEU A 18 -5.46 -36.51 5.92
C LEU A 18 -5.05 -35.52 4.82
N LYS A 19 -4.80 -34.25 5.19
CA LYS A 19 -4.36 -33.22 4.24
C LYS A 19 -2.98 -33.52 3.64
N GLU A 20 -2.07 -34.10 4.41
CA GLU A 20 -0.73 -34.44 3.92
C GLU A 20 -0.77 -35.64 2.98
N ALA A 21 -1.47 -36.72 3.37
CA ALA A 21 -1.65 -37.88 2.51
C ALA A 21 -2.39 -37.52 1.21
N TYR A 22 -3.43 -36.70 1.28
CA TYR A 22 -4.14 -36.20 0.10
C TYR A 22 -3.19 -35.44 -0.83
N LYS A 23 -2.38 -34.53 -0.28
CA LYS A 23 -1.37 -33.79 -1.05
C LYS A 23 -0.32 -34.70 -1.68
N TRP A 24 0.17 -35.72 -0.97
CA TRP A 24 1.13 -36.68 -1.53
C TRP A 24 0.59 -37.42 -2.75
N ILE A 25 -0.72 -37.71 -2.76
CA ILE A 25 -1.39 -38.38 -3.88
C ILE A 25 -1.71 -37.39 -5.00
N THR A 26 -2.26 -36.22 -4.70
CA THR A 26 -2.79 -35.31 -5.72
C THR A 26 -1.75 -34.36 -6.31
N HIS A 27 -0.71 -33.98 -5.57
CA HIS A 27 0.31 -33.05 -6.08
C HIS A 27 0.99 -33.56 -7.37
N PRO A 28 1.43 -34.82 -7.47
CA PRO A 28 1.99 -35.34 -8.72
C PRO A 28 0.98 -35.31 -9.87
N LEU A 29 -0.28 -35.66 -9.59
CA LEU A 29 -1.35 -35.65 -10.59
C LEU A 29 -1.61 -34.25 -11.14
N PHE A 30 -1.68 -33.24 -10.27
CA PHE A 30 -1.80 -31.84 -10.70
C PHE A 30 -0.57 -31.38 -11.50
N SER A 31 0.62 -31.80 -11.09
CA SER A 31 1.86 -31.42 -11.76
C SER A 31 1.97 -32.01 -13.17
N GLU A 32 1.56 -33.27 -13.32
CA GLU A 32 1.50 -33.96 -14.61
C GLU A 32 0.45 -33.34 -15.53
N GLU A 33 -0.77 -33.12 -15.03
CA GLU A 33 -1.88 -32.59 -15.84
C GLU A 33 -1.65 -31.15 -16.28
N LEU A 34 -1.11 -30.29 -15.40
CA LEU A 34 -0.87 -28.88 -15.69
C LEU A 34 0.52 -28.62 -16.30
N GLY A 35 1.41 -29.62 -16.34
CA GLY A 35 2.77 -29.48 -16.85
C GLY A 35 3.65 -28.51 -16.06
N VAL A 36 3.33 -28.23 -14.79
CA VAL A 36 4.05 -27.29 -13.92
C VAL A 36 4.39 -27.92 -12.57
N PRO A 37 5.50 -27.55 -11.92
CA PRO A 37 5.86 -28.09 -10.61
C PRO A 37 4.92 -27.55 -9.51
N ILE A 38 4.77 -28.32 -8.43
CA ILE A 38 4.11 -27.85 -7.22
C ILE A 38 5.12 -27.10 -6.34
N ASP A 39 4.84 -25.82 -6.07
CA ASP A 39 5.63 -24.98 -5.17
C ASP A 39 4.74 -24.37 -4.08
N GLY A 40 5.13 -24.55 -2.82
CA GLY A 40 4.45 -23.95 -1.67
C GLY A 40 4.60 -22.42 -1.55
N LYS A 41 5.47 -21.82 -2.37
CA LYS A 41 5.64 -20.37 -2.50
C LYS A 41 5.10 -19.81 -3.82
N SER A 42 4.44 -20.64 -4.63
CA SER A 42 3.80 -20.20 -5.87
C SER A 42 2.82 -19.06 -5.59
N LEU A 43 2.84 -18.03 -6.44
CA LEU A 43 1.81 -16.99 -6.42
C LEU A 43 0.50 -17.49 -7.02
N PHE A 44 0.52 -18.52 -7.87
CA PHE A 44 -0.69 -19.13 -8.40
C PHE A 44 -1.17 -20.25 -7.48
N GLU A 45 -2.36 -20.08 -6.91
CA GLU A 45 -3.01 -21.04 -6.02
C GLU A 45 -4.23 -21.65 -6.70
N VAL A 46 -4.37 -22.98 -6.58
CA VAL A 46 -5.60 -23.70 -6.89
C VAL A 46 -6.18 -24.21 -5.57
N SER A 47 -7.39 -23.80 -5.27
CA SER A 47 -8.10 -24.16 -4.05
C SER A 47 -9.31 -25.04 -4.38
N VAL A 48 -9.51 -26.06 -3.55
CA VAL A 48 -10.67 -26.96 -3.63
C VAL A 48 -11.30 -27.04 -2.26
N VAL A 49 -12.57 -26.65 -2.17
CA VAL A 49 -13.35 -26.68 -0.93
C VAL A 49 -14.27 -27.87 -0.97
N PHE A 50 -14.15 -28.75 0.03
CA PHE A 50 -15.06 -29.88 0.22
C PHE A 50 -16.05 -29.58 1.34
N ALA A 51 -17.29 -29.99 1.14
CA ALA A 51 -18.35 -29.95 2.14
C ALA A 51 -18.98 -31.34 2.30
N HIS A 52 -19.54 -31.60 3.48
CA HIS A 52 -20.34 -32.81 3.72
C HIS A 52 -21.61 -32.41 4.47
N PRO A 53 -22.72 -32.15 3.74
CA PRO A 53 -23.96 -31.64 4.36
C PRO A 53 -24.56 -32.56 5.42
N GLU A 54 -24.42 -33.89 5.27
CA GLU A 54 -24.98 -34.88 6.20
C GLU A 54 -24.39 -34.75 7.63
N THR A 55 -23.14 -34.29 7.76
CA THR A 55 -22.43 -34.20 9.05
C THR A 55 -22.08 -32.76 9.44
N VAL A 56 -22.76 -31.77 8.86
CA VAL A 56 -22.45 -30.35 9.14
C VAL A 56 -22.72 -29.98 10.60
N GLU A 57 -23.72 -30.63 11.22
CA GLU A 57 -24.13 -30.36 12.60
C GLU A 57 -23.30 -31.10 13.65
N ASP A 58 -22.47 -32.07 13.26
CA ASP A 58 -21.66 -32.87 14.18
C ASP A 58 -20.81 -31.99 15.10
N CYS A 59 -20.33 -30.85 14.60
CA CYS A 59 -19.49 -29.93 15.36
C CYS A 59 -20.29 -29.00 16.29
N HIS A 60 -21.63 -28.89 16.17
CA HIS A 60 -22.44 -27.95 16.94
C HIS A 60 -22.39 -28.23 18.45
N PHE A 61 -22.37 -29.50 18.85
CA PHE A 61 -22.24 -29.92 20.24
C PHE A 61 -20.94 -29.41 20.90
N LEU A 62 -19.84 -29.34 20.14
CA LEU A 62 -18.56 -28.83 20.67
C LEU A 62 -18.66 -27.37 21.14
N ARG A 63 -19.60 -26.59 20.58
CA ARG A 63 -19.86 -25.23 21.04
C ARG A 63 -20.52 -25.21 22.43
N ALA A 64 -21.35 -26.18 22.77
CA ALA A 64 -21.98 -26.29 24.08
C ALA A 64 -20.96 -26.67 25.17
N ILE A 65 -20.02 -27.55 24.86
CA ILE A 65 -18.98 -27.98 25.81
C ILE A 65 -17.81 -26.99 25.90
N CYS A 66 -17.37 -26.45 24.77
CA CYS A 66 -16.18 -25.60 24.67
C CYS A 66 -16.52 -24.24 24.02
N PRO A 67 -17.43 -23.43 24.59
CA PRO A 67 -17.89 -22.18 23.98
C PRO A 67 -16.74 -21.19 23.70
N ASP A 68 -15.72 -21.19 24.55
CA ASP A 68 -14.53 -20.34 24.38
C ASP A 68 -13.72 -20.60 23.11
N CYS A 69 -13.89 -21.76 22.46
CA CYS A 69 -13.20 -22.10 21.22
C CYS A 69 -13.88 -21.52 19.98
N PHE A 70 -15.16 -21.14 20.07
CA PHE A 70 -15.99 -20.74 18.92
C PHE A 70 -16.41 -19.26 19.00
N LYS A 71 -15.46 -18.37 19.34
CA LYS A 71 -15.71 -16.93 19.41
C LYS A 71 -15.84 -16.34 18.00
N PRO A 72 -16.84 -15.48 17.73
CA PRO A 72 -16.97 -14.79 16.45
C PRO A 72 -15.71 -13.96 16.15
N ALA A 73 -15.13 -14.16 14.98
CA ALA A 73 -14.09 -13.28 14.46
C ALA A 73 -14.72 -12.23 13.54
N LYS A 74 -14.20 -11.00 13.54
CA LYS A 74 -14.58 -9.99 12.54
C LYS A 74 -14.34 -10.58 11.14
N ASN A 75 -15.33 -10.47 10.26
CA ASN A 75 -15.31 -10.88 8.86
C ASN A 75 -15.33 -12.40 8.56
N LYS A 76 -15.74 -13.27 9.49
CA LYS A 76 -15.99 -14.69 9.18
C LYS A 76 -17.47 -15.03 9.19
N GLN A 77 -17.94 -15.68 8.11
CA GLN A 77 -19.32 -16.14 7.96
C GLN A 77 -19.67 -17.30 8.91
N SER A 78 -18.68 -18.10 9.35
CA SER A 78 -18.88 -19.20 10.30
C SER A 78 -17.85 -19.20 11.43
N VAL A 79 -18.31 -19.55 12.63
CA VAL A 79 -17.47 -19.77 13.82
C VAL A 79 -16.82 -21.16 13.84
N PHE A 80 -17.32 -22.10 13.04
CA PHE A 80 -16.84 -23.49 12.97
C PHE A 80 -15.72 -23.65 11.96
N THR A 81 -14.54 -23.09 12.29
CA THR A 81 -13.33 -23.34 11.51
C THR A 81 -12.66 -24.64 11.93
N ARG A 82 -11.93 -25.31 11.02
CA ARG A 82 -11.12 -26.51 11.36
C ARG A 82 -10.23 -26.29 12.59
N MET A 83 -9.61 -25.11 12.70
CA MET A 83 -8.74 -24.77 13.82
C MET A 83 -9.51 -24.67 15.15
N ALA A 84 -10.72 -24.08 15.13
CA ALA A 84 -11.59 -24.00 16.31
C ALA A 84 -12.04 -25.39 16.78
N VAL A 85 -12.46 -26.25 15.85
CA VAL A 85 -12.84 -27.64 16.13
C VAL A 85 -11.65 -28.42 16.72
N MET A 86 -10.46 -28.33 16.12
CA MET A 86 -9.25 -28.98 16.65
C MET A 86 -8.92 -28.52 18.06
N LYS A 87 -9.07 -27.22 18.35
CA LYS A 87 -8.86 -26.65 19.69
C LYS A 87 -9.88 -27.18 20.70
N ALA A 88 -11.14 -27.33 20.29
CA ALA A 88 -12.20 -27.90 21.13
C ALA A 88 -11.96 -29.40 21.41
N LEU A 89 -11.60 -30.18 20.39
CA LEU A 89 -11.26 -31.61 20.53
C LEU A 89 -10.03 -31.84 21.42
N ASN A 90 -9.10 -30.88 21.50
CA ASN A 90 -7.97 -30.95 22.42
C ASN A 90 -8.35 -30.69 23.89
N LYS A 91 -9.51 -30.08 24.14
CA LYS A 91 -9.96 -29.67 25.48
C LYS A 91 -11.06 -30.56 26.04
N ILE A 92 -11.90 -31.15 25.19
CA ILE A 92 -13.01 -32.00 25.60
C ILE A 92 -12.48 -33.23 26.35
N LYS A 93 -13.21 -33.65 27.39
CA LYS A 93 -12.93 -34.90 28.08
C LYS A 93 -13.37 -36.08 27.23
N GLU A 94 -12.62 -37.17 27.28
CA GLU A 94 -12.92 -38.40 26.52
C GLU A 94 -14.33 -38.93 26.81
N GLU A 95 -14.77 -38.90 28.08
CA GLU A 95 -16.13 -39.31 28.48
C GLU A 95 -17.24 -38.52 27.79
N ASP A 96 -17.06 -37.21 27.62
CA ASP A 96 -18.06 -36.33 27.00
C ASP A 96 -18.03 -36.44 25.48
N PHE A 97 -16.85 -36.74 24.91
CA PHE A 97 -16.72 -37.07 23.49
C PHE A 97 -17.43 -38.39 23.17
N LEU A 98 -17.20 -39.45 23.94
CA LEU A 98 -17.78 -40.78 23.71
C LEU A 98 -19.30 -40.85 23.98
N LYS A 99 -19.84 -39.98 24.83
CA LYS A 99 -21.31 -39.85 25.01
C LYS A 99 -21.99 -39.31 23.75
N GLN A 100 -21.32 -38.45 23.00
CA GLN A 100 -21.90 -37.77 21.85
C GLN A 100 -21.57 -38.46 20.52
N PHE A 101 -20.34 -38.95 20.35
CA PHE A 101 -19.85 -39.49 19.09
C PHE A 101 -19.60 -40.99 19.15
N PRO A 102 -20.06 -41.76 18.14
CA PRO A 102 -19.74 -43.17 18.04
C PRO A 102 -18.24 -43.37 17.82
N CYS A 103 -17.66 -44.36 18.52
CA CYS A 103 -16.27 -44.77 18.38
C CYS A 103 -16.22 -46.31 18.22
N PRO A 104 -15.94 -46.85 17.02
CA PRO A 104 -15.53 -46.15 15.80
C PRO A 104 -16.66 -45.29 15.17
N PRO A 105 -16.32 -44.27 14.36
CA PRO A 105 -17.30 -43.46 13.67
C PRO A 105 -18.12 -44.31 12.68
N ASN A 106 -19.41 -44.00 12.55
CA ASN A 106 -20.29 -44.65 11.58
C ASN A 106 -19.90 -44.26 10.16
N SER A 107 -20.09 -45.16 9.20
CA SER A 107 -19.94 -44.83 7.79
C SER A 107 -21.06 -43.88 7.34
N PRO A 108 -20.72 -42.71 6.73
CA PRO A 108 -21.73 -41.81 6.18
C PRO A 108 -22.42 -42.45 4.97
N LYS A 109 -23.59 -41.92 4.60
CA LYS A 109 -24.36 -42.42 3.45
C LYS A 109 -23.83 -41.88 2.13
N ALA A 110 -23.28 -40.67 2.16
CA ALA A 110 -22.72 -39.98 1.01
C ALA A 110 -21.22 -39.72 1.18
N VAL A 111 -20.56 -39.40 0.06
CA VAL A 111 -19.20 -38.86 0.05
C VAL A 111 -19.24 -37.33 0.16
N CYS A 112 -18.10 -36.71 0.45
CA CYS A 112 -17.98 -35.25 0.37
C CYS A 112 -18.33 -34.73 -1.03
N THR A 113 -19.00 -33.58 -1.07
CA THR A 113 -19.25 -32.82 -2.28
C THR A 113 -18.19 -31.75 -2.45
N VAL A 114 -17.74 -31.50 -3.68
CA VAL A 114 -16.93 -30.33 -3.99
C VAL A 114 -17.86 -29.11 -3.99
N LEU A 115 -17.59 -28.17 -3.09
CA LEU A 115 -18.35 -26.92 -2.95
C LEU A 115 -17.83 -25.87 -3.94
N GLU A 116 -16.52 -25.68 -3.98
CA GLU A 116 -15.85 -24.66 -4.78
C GLU A 116 -14.54 -25.23 -5.36
N ILE A 117 -14.25 -24.86 -6.60
CA ILE A 117 -12.94 -25.02 -7.24
C ILE A 117 -12.58 -23.64 -7.78
N GLU A 118 -11.54 -23.04 -7.23
CA GLU A 118 -11.11 -21.70 -7.60
C GLU A 118 -9.61 -21.66 -7.83
N CYS A 119 -9.18 -20.76 -8.70
CA CYS A 119 -7.77 -20.40 -8.81
C CYS A 119 -7.60 -18.89 -8.72
N ALA A 120 -6.49 -18.47 -8.13
CA ALA A 120 -6.15 -17.07 -7.99
C ALA A 120 -4.64 -16.89 -8.16
N HIS A 121 -4.25 -15.72 -8.65
CA HIS A 121 -2.85 -15.31 -8.70
C HIS A 121 -2.59 -14.26 -7.62
N GLY A 122 -1.53 -14.45 -6.85
CA GLY A 122 -1.03 -13.46 -5.90
C GLY A 122 -0.70 -12.15 -6.59
N ALA A 123 -0.80 -11.05 -5.84
CA ALA A 123 -0.59 -9.74 -6.42
C ALA A 123 0.81 -9.56 -7.02
N VAL A 124 0.88 -8.79 -8.10
CA VAL A 124 2.13 -8.35 -8.73
C VAL A 124 2.26 -6.84 -8.64
N PHE A 125 3.47 -6.32 -8.74
CA PHE A 125 3.74 -4.91 -8.50
C PHE A 125 4.44 -4.27 -9.69
N VAL A 126 3.94 -3.11 -10.11
CA VAL A 126 4.63 -2.21 -11.04
C VAL A 126 5.07 -0.98 -10.25
N ALA A 127 6.35 -0.62 -10.33
CA ALA A 127 6.89 0.55 -9.66
C ALA A 127 7.57 1.47 -10.67
N GLY A 128 7.54 2.76 -10.39
CA GLY A 128 8.14 3.78 -11.24
C GLY A 128 8.20 5.13 -10.54
N ARG A 129 8.43 6.17 -11.33
CA ARG A 129 8.36 7.56 -10.89
C ARG A 129 7.43 8.33 -11.79
N TYR A 130 6.62 9.21 -11.22
CA TYR A 130 5.73 10.06 -12.00
C TYR A 130 6.14 11.53 -11.88
N ASN A 131 6.10 12.22 -13.01
CA ASN A 131 6.01 13.67 -13.05
C ASN A 131 4.55 14.09 -13.12
N LYS A 132 4.26 15.26 -12.56
CA LYS A 132 2.92 15.85 -12.55
C LYS A 132 3.05 17.30 -12.99
N TYR A 133 2.57 17.61 -14.19
CA TYR A 133 2.69 18.94 -14.78
C TYR A 133 1.44 19.80 -14.55
N SER A 134 0.29 19.19 -14.28
CA SER A 134 -0.96 19.88 -14.01
C SER A 134 -1.02 20.46 -12.58
N ARG A 135 -1.51 21.70 -12.45
CA ARG A 135 -1.89 22.32 -11.17
C ARG A 135 -3.38 22.11 -10.83
N ASN A 136 -4.08 21.28 -11.59
CA ASN A 136 -5.50 20.99 -11.38
C ASN A 136 -5.79 19.47 -11.39
N LEU A 137 -4.84 18.68 -10.89
CA LEU A 137 -4.93 17.22 -10.86
C LEU A 137 -4.65 16.71 -9.43
N PRO A 138 -5.56 15.98 -8.78
CA PRO A 138 -5.25 15.36 -7.51
C PRO A 138 -4.37 14.12 -7.70
N GLN A 139 -3.59 13.75 -6.69
CA GLN A 139 -2.76 12.52 -6.76
C GLN A 139 -3.63 11.25 -6.78
N THR A 140 -4.72 11.23 -6.01
CA THR A 140 -5.69 10.13 -5.93
C THR A 140 -7.10 10.68 -6.13
N PRO A 141 -8.10 9.87 -6.54
CA PRO A 141 -9.44 10.35 -6.84
C PRO A 141 -10.02 11.21 -5.72
N TRP A 142 -10.42 12.44 -6.04
CA TRP A 142 -10.97 13.36 -5.05
C TRP A 142 -12.49 13.30 -5.04
N ILE A 143 -13.03 12.41 -4.21
CA ILE A 143 -14.47 12.17 -4.07
C ILE A 143 -14.92 12.63 -2.68
N ILE A 144 -15.94 13.49 -2.62
CA ILE A 144 -16.58 13.94 -1.38
C ILE A 144 -18.08 13.66 -1.52
N ASP A 145 -18.66 12.93 -0.57
CA ASP A 145 -20.09 12.55 -0.57
C ASP A 145 -20.54 11.90 -1.88
N GLY A 146 -19.70 11.03 -2.44
CA GLY A 146 -19.96 10.34 -3.72
C GLY A 146 -19.79 11.21 -4.96
N GLN A 147 -19.53 12.51 -4.82
CA GLN A 147 -19.31 13.42 -5.94
C GLN A 147 -17.83 13.65 -6.19
N ARG A 148 -17.40 13.43 -7.43
CA ARG A 148 -16.04 13.74 -7.89
C ARG A 148 -15.85 15.26 -7.94
N LYS A 149 -14.81 15.76 -7.28
CA LYS A 149 -14.48 17.20 -7.20
C LYS A 149 -13.58 17.70 -8.32
N LEU A 150 -12.68 16.85 -8.80
CA LEU A 150 -11.83 17.10 -9.96
C LEU A 150 -11.79 15.86 -10.84
N GLU A 151 -11.71 16.09 -12.14
CA GLU A 151 -11.58 15.04 -13.13
C GLU A 151 -10.24 14.31 -12.98
N SER A 152 -10.29 12.98 -13.12
CA SER A 152 -9.13 12.09 -13.04
C SER A 152 -8.26 12.26 -11.77
N SER A 153 -7.11 11.59 -11.78
CA SER A 153 -6.05 11.69 -10.79
C SER A 153 -4.75 11.08 -11.36
N VAL A 154 -3.61 11.41 -10.76
CA VAL A 154 -2.32 10.76 -11.12
C VAL A 154 -2.43 9.24 -11.05
N GLU A 155 -3.07 8.75 -9.99
CA GLU A 155 -3.39 7.33 -9.80
C GLU A 155 -4.12 6.72 -11.00
N GLU A 156 -5.23 7.33 -11.43
CA GLU A 156 -6.08 6.81 -12.52
C GLU A 156 -5.35 6.83 -13.87
N LEU A 157 -4.68 7.94 -14.19
CA LEU A 157 -3.93 8.09 -15.45
C LEU A 157 -2.89 6.98 -15.65
N ILE A 158 -2.24 6.54 -14.57
CA ILE A 158 -1.26 5.47 -14.61
C ILE A 158 -1.95 4.09 -14.56
N SER A 159 -2.85 3.88 -13.61
CA SER A 159 -3.36 2.54 -13.25
C SER A 159 -4.37 1.95 -14.23
N GLU A 160 -5.18 2.76 -14.92
CA GLU A 160 -6.19 2.27 -15.87
C GLU A 160 -5.57 1.44 -17.00
N HIS A 161 -4.40 1.86 -17.47
CA HIS A 161 -3.60 1.16 -18.46
C HIS A 161 -3.10 -0.19 -17.94
N LEU A 162 -2.64 -0.22 -16.69
CA LEU A 162 -2.09 -1.42 -16.06
C LEU A 162 -3.15 -2.48 -15.82
N LEU A 163 -4.32 -2.11 -15.29
CA LEU A 163 -5.44 -3.04 -15.07
C LEU A 163 -5.78 -3.84 -16.33
N THR A 164 -5.91 -3.12 -17.46
CA THR A 164 -6.26 -3.71 -18.75
C THR A 164 -5.18 -4.68 -19.25
N VAL A 165 -3.90 -4.30 -19.12
CA VAL A 165 -2.77 -5.07 -19.65
C VAL A 165 -2.48 -6.32 -18.82
N PHE A 166 -2.53 -6.20 -17.49
CA PHE A 166 -2.31 -7.30 -16.55
C PHE A 166 -3.56 -8.18 -16.36
N LYS A 167 -4.72 -7.74 -16.87
CA LYS A 167 -6.02 -8.39 -16.66
C LYS A 167 -6.26 -8.64 -15.16
N ALA A 168 -5.99 -7.62 -14.37
CA ALA A 168 -6.19 -7.63 -12.93
C ALA A 168 -7.61 -7.19 -12.59
N GLU A 169 -8.12 -7.64 -11.44
CA GLU A 169 -9.47 -7.29 -10.98
C GLU A 169 -9.55 -5.90 -10.36
N SER A 170 -8.49 -5.53 -9.64
CA SER A 170 -8.36 -4.25 -8.96
C SER A 170 -6.89 -3.91 -8.75
N PHE A 171 -6.62 -2.71 -8.26
CA PHE A 171 -5.28 -2.26 -7.92
C PHE A 171 -5.24 -1.47 -6.61
N ASN A 172 -4.08 -1.42 -5.97
CA ASN A 172 -3.78 -0.49 -4.88
C ASN A 172 -2.60 0.40 -5.27
N PHE A 173 -2.82 1.71 -5.35
CA PHE A 173 -1.77 2.69 -5.61
C PHE A 173 -1.12 3.15 -4.31
N SER A 174 0.21 3.20 -4.31
CA SER A 174 1.03 3.70 -3.20
C SER A 174 2.14 4.59 -3.72
N SER A 175 2.54 5.61 -2.96
CA SER A 175 3.59 6.53 -3.36
C SER A 175 4.41 7.05 -2.18
N SER A 176 5.63 7.49 -2.46
CA SER A 176 6.53 8.06 -1.45
C SER A 176 6.15 9.51 -1.11
N GLY A 177 5.03 9.64 -0.39
CA GLY A 177 4.41 10.92 -0.03
C GLY A 177 3.43 11.46 -1.06
N ARG A 178 3.00 12.71 -0.86
CA ARG A 178 1.95 13.34 -1.65
C ARG A 178 2.18 14.84 -1.75
N GLU A 179 1.77 15.41 -2.88
CA GLU A 179 1.65 16.85 -3.12
C GLU A 179 0.18 17.31 -3.19
N ASP A 180 -0.04 18.61 -3.01
CA ASP A 180 -1.36 19.22 -3.16
C ASP A 180 -1.77 19.26 -4.65
N VAL A 181 -3.05 19.52 -4.92
CA VAL A 181 -3.63 19.55 -6.28
C VAL A 181 -2.92 20.56 -7.19
N ASP A 182 -2.57 21.72 -6.64
CA ASP A 182 -1.94 22.86 -7.31
C ASP A 182 -0.41 22.77 -7.42
N VAL A 183 0.18 21.70 -6.89
CA VAL A 183 1.63 21.50 -6.86
C VAL A 183 2.05 20.56 -7.97
N ARG A 184 3.07 20.97 -8.74
CA ARG A 184 3.70 20.11 -9.75
C ARG A 184 4.77 19.22 -9.11
N THR A 185 5.08 18.10 -9.77
CA THR A 185 6.23 17.26 -9.44
C THR A 185 7.10 17.12 -10.68
N LEU A 186 8.31 17.68 -10.62
CA LEU A 186 9.25 17.83 -11.72
C LEU A 186 10.49 16.95 -11.48
N GLY A 187 11.58 17.22 -12.21
CA GLY A 187 12.83 16.46 -12.13
C GLY A 187 12.61 14.97 -12.41
N ASN A 188 13.23 14.13 -11.58
CA ASN A 188 13.09 12.67 -11.62
C ASN A 188 11.70 12.15 -11.17
N GLY A 189 10.81 13.04 -10.73
CA GLY A 189 9.47 12.65 -10.31
C GLY A 189 9.39 12.01 -8.93
N ARG A 190 8.17 11.63 -8.52
CA ARG A 190 7.90 10.96 -7.24
C ARG A 190 7.81 9.43 -7.42
N PRO A 191 8.49 8.63 -6.58
CA PRO A 191 8.32 7.18 -6.57
C PRO A 191 6.89 6.74 -6.26
N PHE A 192 6.42 5.75 -7.01
CA PHE A 192 5.14 5.08 -6.80
C PHE A 192 5.23 3.57 -7.04
N ALA A 193 4.24 2.85 -6.52
CA ALA A 193 4.02 1.43 -6.74
C ALA A 193 2.52 1.17 -6.92
N ILE A 194 2.16 0.29 -7.85
CA ILE A 194 0.81 -0.19 -8.06
C ILE A 194 0.82 -1.70 -7.84
N GLU A 195 0.11 -2.14 -6.80
CA GLU A 195 -0.24 -3.53 -6.59
C GLU A 195 -1.41 -3.89 -7.50
N LEU A 196 -1.28 -4.94 -8.30
CA LEU A 196 -2.32 -5.45 -9.19
C LEU A 196 -2.84 -6.77 -8.61
N VAL A 197 -4.12 -6.78 -8.23
CA VAL A 197 -4.77 -7.89 -7.53
C VAL A 197 -5.34 -8.88 -8.53
N ASN A 198 -5.05 -10.16 -8.31
CA ASN A 198 -5.46 -11.29 -9.15
C ASN A 198 -5.19 -11.08 -10.66
N PRO A 199 -3.93 -10.83 -11.06
CA PRO A 199 -3.60 -10.62 -12.47
C PRO A 199 -3.70 -11.93 -13.26
N HIS A 200 -4.41 -11.91 -14.39
CA HIS A 200 -4.48 -13.05 -15.31
C HIS A 200 -3.35 -13.02 -16.37
N ARG A 201 -2.49 -11.99 -16.31
CA ARG A 201 -1.22 -11.92 -17.03
C ARG A 201 -0.17 -11.29 -16.11
N ALA A 202 0.83 -12.07 -15.73
CA ALA A 202 1.90 -11.64 -14.82
C ALA A 202 3.30 -11.63 -15.46
N HIS A 203 3.46 -12.24 -16.63
CA HIS A 203 4.75 -12.31 -17.33
C HIS A 203 4.85 -11.22 -18.39
N PHE A 204 5.90 -10.41 -18.25
CA PHE A 204 6.25 -9.33 -19.15
C PHE A 204 7.76 -9.28 -19.32
N THR A 205 8.21 -9.01 -20.54
CA THR A 205 9.60 -8.65 -20.82
C THR A 205 9.85 -7.18 -20.47
N SER A 206 11.11 -6.79 -20.29
CA SER A 206 11.48 -5.39 -20.07
C SER A 206 10.99 -4.48 -21.20
N GLN A 207 11.00 -4.97 -22.44
CA GLN A 207 10.52 -4.25 -23.61
C GLN A 207 9.01 -3.98 -23.54
N GLU A 208 8.20 -4.96 -23.13
CA GLU A 208 6.75 -4.77 -22.96
C GLU A 208 6.40 -3.77 -21.85
N ILE A 209 7.18 -3.76 -20.76
CA ILE A 209 7.02 -2.75 -19.69
C ILE A 209 7.42 -1.36 -20.19
N LYS A 210 8.48 -1.25 -21.00
CA LYS A 210 8.89 0.02 -21.62
C LYS A 210 7.83 0.55 -22.59
N GLU A 211 7.23 -0.31 -23.40
CA GLU A 211 6.10 0.04 -24.27
C GLU A 211 4.87 0.47 -23.47
N LEU A 212 4.61 -0.17 -22.32
CA LEU A 212 3.54 0.23 -21.42
C LEU A 212 3.78 1.62 -20.82
N GLN A 213 5.02 1.93 -20.42
CA GLN A 213 5.42 3.27 -19.99
C GLN A 213 5.20 4.29 -21.11
N GLN A 214 5.61 3.99 -22.35
CA GLN A 214 5.38 4.86 -23.50
C GLN A 214 3.88 5.07 -23.77
N LYS A 215 3.05 4.02 -23.61
CA LYS A 215 1.60 4.13 -23.77
C LYS A 215 1.00 5.09 -22.73
N ILE A 216 1.42 4.95 -21.46
CA ILE A 216 1.00 5.87 -20.39
C ILE A 216 1.45 7.29 -20.72
N ASN A 217 2.70 7.48 -21.12
CA ASN A 217 3.24 8.81 -21.44
C ASN A 217 2.61 9.45 -22.69
N ASN A 218 2.22 8.66 -23.70
CA ASN A 218 1.58 9.20 -24.90
C ASN A 218 0.13 9.62 -24.66
N SER A 219 -0.48 9.18 -23.56
CA SER A 219 -1.82 9.61 -23.17
C SER A 219 -1.85 11.05 -22.65
N GLU A 220 -0.70 11.63 -22.24
CA GLU A 220 -0.60 13.04 -21.81
C GLU A 220 0.73 13.71 -22.25
N ALA A 221 0.62 14.88 -22.90
CA ALA A 221 1.72 15.60 -23.55
C ALA A 221 2.99 15.79 -22.69
N ILE A 222 4.13 15.38 -23.25
CA ILE A 222 5.43 15.19 -22.62
C ILE A 222 6.13 16.53 -22.31
N GLY A 223 6.63 16.67 -21.07
CA GLY A 223 7.65 17.65 -20.68
C GLY A 223 8.94 16.95 -20.25
N HIS A 224 10.07 17.28 -20.87
CA HIS A 224 11.36 16.61 -20.68
C HIS A 224 11.83 16.51 -19.20
N MET A 225 12.41 15.36 -18.86
CA MET A 225 12.97 15.02 -17.55
C MET A 225 14.34 15.67 -17.32
N LYS A 226 14.66 15.97 -16.05
CA LYS A 226 16.01 16.34 -15.57
C LYS A 226 16.38 15.45 -14.39
N GLU A 227 17.64 15.04 -14.37
CA GLU A 227 18.26 14.16 -13.36
C GLU A 227 18.47 14.89 -12.02
N GLY A 228 18.26 14.21 -10.89
CA GLY A 228 18.37 14.78 -9.55
C GLY A 228 18.66 13.75 -8.44
N GLU A 229 19.56 14.16 -7.55
CA GLU A 229 20.32 13.50 -6.48
C GLU A 229 19.57 12.97 -5.24
N GLU A 230 20.33 12.25 -4.41
CA GLU A 230 19.97 11.33 -3.32
C GLU A 230 19.79 11.98 -1.92
N GLU A 231 19.21 11.19 -0.98
CA GLU A 231 18.94 11.38 0.47
C GLU A 231 17.58 11.92 0.91
N LYS A 232 16.94 11.37 1.97
CA LYS A 232 15.58 11.60 2.59
C LYS A 232 15.01 13.03 2.76
N THR A 233 15.57 14.03 2.13
CA THR A 233 15.08 15.39 1.94
C THR A 233 14.14 15.49 0.74
N LYS A 234 13.59 16.68 0.55
CA LYS A 234 12.83 17.05 -0.65
C LYS A 234 13.23 18.45 -1.06
N THR A 235 13.37 18.65 -2.36
CA THR A 235 13.67 19.96 -2.95
C THR A 235 12.43 20.55 -3.59
N TYR A 236 12.24 21.85 -3.41
CA TYR A 236 11.10 22.59 -3.94
C TYR A 236 11.55 23.87 -4.63
N SER A 237 10.73 24.36 -5.55
CA SER A 237 10.77 25.74 -6.06
C SER A 237 9.44 26.41 -5.75
N ALA A 238 9.49 27.59 -5.14
CA ALA A 238 8.32 28.39 -4.82
C ALA A 238 8.41 29.77 -5.47
N LEU A 239 7.34 30.22 -6.14
CA LEU A 239 7.19 31.62 -6.53
C LEU A 239 6.54 32.36 -5.36
N ILE A 240 7.27 33.29 -4.78
CA ILE A 240 6.84 34.03 -3.59
C ILE A 240 6.47 35.45 -3.98
N TRP A 241 5.31 35.91 -3.50
CA TRP A 241 4.89 37.30 -3.52
C TRP A 241 5.18 37.96 -2.18
N THR A 242 5.51 39.26 -2.21
CA THR A 242 5.71 40.09 -1.02
C THR A 242 4.89 41.38 -1.10
N ASN A 243 4.35 41.83 0.03
CA ASN A 243 3.51 43.03 0.05
C ASN A 243 4.31 44.34 -0.05
N LYS A 244 5.53 44.38 0.48
CA LYS A 244 6.47 45.51 0.36
C LYS A 244 7.35 45.29 -0.85
N ALA A 245 7.74 46.37 -1.53
CA ALA A 245 8.71 46.29 -2.62
C ALA A 245 10.07 45.83 -2.09
N ILE A 246 10.70 44.88 -2.78
CA ILE A 246 12.00 44.29 -2.44
C ILE A 246 13.04 44.57 -3.54
N GLN A 247 14.31 44.49 -3.18
CA GLN A 247 15.47 44.51 -4.07
C GLN A 247 16.26 43.20 -3.90
N ARG A 248 17.19 42.91 -4.82
CA ARG A 248 18.03 41.70 -4.76
C ARG A 248 18.73 41.50 -3.40
N LYS A 249 19.35 42.56 -2.90
CA LYS A 249 20.03 42.59 -1.59
C LYS A 249 19.13 42.25 -0.40
N ASP A 250 17.81 42.41 -0.53
CA ASP A 250 16.86 42.18 0.57
C ASP A 250 16.53 40.68 0.74
N ILE A 251 16.88 39.83 -0.23
CA ILE A 251 16.67 38.37 -0.20
C ILE A 251 17.97 37.57 -0.14
N GLU A 252 19.10 38.15 -0.53
CA GLU A 252 20.43 37.48 -0.57
C GLU A 252 20.80 36.81 0.77
N PHE A 253 20.42 37.39 1.91
CA PHE A 253 20.73 36.81 3.22
C PHE A 253 20.06 35.45 3.46
N LEU A 254 18.97 35.12 2.75
CA LEU A 254 18.31 33.82 2.88
C LEU A 254 19.21 32.68 2.41
N ASP A 255 20.08 32.95 1.43
CA ASP A 255 20.98 31.96 0.85
C ASP A 255 22.04 31.48 1.86
N ASP A 256 22.42 32.36 2.80
CA ASP A 256 23.39 32.08 3.86
C ASP A 256 22.80 31.26 5.02
N ILE A 257 21.47 31.18 5.13
CA ILE A 257 20.81 30.44 6.19
C ILE A 257 20.83 28.94 5.88
N LYS A 258 21.60 28.19 6.66
CA LYS A 258 21.67 26.72 6.59
C LYS A 258 21.06 26.06 7.82
N ASP A 259 20.47 24.90 7.62
CA ASP A 259 19.84 24.07 8.67
C ASP A 259 18.92 24.85 9.63
N LEU A 260 18.09 25.73 9.06
CA LEU A 260 17.13 26.54 9.80
C LEU A 260 16.11 25.63 10.49
N LYS A 261 16.12 25.63 11.82
CA LYS A 261 15.09 24.98 12.62
C LYS A 261 13.84 25.85 12.65
N ILE A 262 12.72 25.26 12.26
CA ILE A 262 11.39 25.88 12.32
C ILE A 262 10.44 25.02 13.16
N ASP A 263 9.56 25.66 13.91
CA ASP A 263 8.47 25.00 14.61
C ASP A 263 7.16 25.22 13.83
N GLN A 264 6.63 24.13 13.29
CA GLN A 264 5.36 24.13 12.55
C GLN A 264 4.26 23.48 13.39
N LYS A 265 3.21 24.24 13.70
CA LYS A 265 1.94 23.63 14.12
C LYS A 265 1.29 22.95 12.91
N THR A 266 0.55 21.86 13.13
CA THR A 266 -0.28 21.21 12.10
C THR A 266 -1.09 22.28 11.34
N PRO A 267 -0.87 22.51 10.03
CA PRO A 267 -1.47 23.64 9.30
C PRO A 267 -2.99 23.74 9.41
N LEU A 268 -3.54 24.96 9.41
CA LEU A 268 -4.98 25.17 9.55
C LEU A 268 -5.78 24.37 8.53
N ARG A 269 -5.36 24.39 7.26
CA ARG A 269 -6.03 23.71 6.15
C ARG A 269 -6.06 22.18 6.24
N VAL A 270 -5.31 21.56 7.15
CA VAL A 270 -5.31 20.10 7.37
C VAL A 270 -5.75 19.69 8.77
N LEU A 271 -6.16 20.64 9.63
CA LEU A 271 -6.59 20.35 11.01
C LEU A 271 -7.81 19.43 11.08
N HIS A 272 -8.68 19.44 10.07
CA HIS A 272 -9.82 18.52 10.00
C HIS A 272 -9.41 17.06 9.76
N ARG A 273 -8.18 16.81 9.32
CA ARG A 273 -7.66 15.47 8.98
C ARG A 273 -6.54 15.01 9.90
N ARG A 274 -5.87 15.92 10.60
CA ARG A 274 -4.66 15.64 11.38
C ARG A 274 -4.77 16.24 12.78
N PRO A 275 -4.29 15.52 13.82
CA PRO A 275 -4.28 16.07 15.16
C PRO A 275 -3.38 17.31 15.24
N LEU A 276 -3.78 18.27 16.08
CA LEU A 276 -2.98 19.44 16.39
C LEU A 276 -1.69 19.02 17.10
N ALA A 277 -0.54 19.32 16.51
CA ALA A 277 0.77 19.08 17.10
C ALA A 277 1.75 20.14 16.60
N VAL A 278 2.76 20.47 17.41
CA VAL A 278 3.93 21.24 16.99
C VAL A 278 5.01 20.25 16.57
N ARG A 279 5.65 20.49 15.43
CA ARG A 279 6.76 19.67 14.95
C ARG A 279 7.91 20.58 14.53
N THR A 280 9.07 20.35 15.12
CA THR A 280 10.31 20.98 14.65
C THR A 280 10.71 20.35 13.31
N ARG A 281 11.06 21.19 12.35
CA ARG A 281 11.51 20.84 10.99
C ARG A 281 12.79 21.60 10.66
N ILE A 282 13.51 21.12 9.66
CA ILE A 282 14.76 21.72 9.21
C ILE A 282 14.63 22.12 7.74
N ILE A 283 14.94 23.37 7.43
CA ILE A 283 15.23 23.84 6.07
C ILE A 283 16.75 23.77 5.93
N HIS A 284 17.24 22.81 5.16
CA HIS A 284 18.68 22.55 5.02
C HIS A 284 19.40 23.66 4.27
N SER A 285 18.80 24.11 3.17
CA SER A 285 19.32 25.20 2.36
C SER A 285 18.18 25.95 1.67
N MET A 286 18.46 27.22 1.37
CA MET A 286 17.67 28.09 0.52
C MET A 286 18.59 28.71 -0.55
N GLU A 287 18.01 29.01 -1.70
CA GLU A 287 18.64 29.75 -2.79
C GLU A 287 17.58 30.64 -3.44
N THR A 288 17.90 31.92 -3.58
CA THR A 288 16.96 32.96 -4.02
C THR A 288 17.26 33.46 -5.43
N HIS A 289 16.20 33.61 -6.21
CA HIS A 289 16.26 34.16 -7.55
C HIS A 289 15.26 35.31 -7.67
N TYR A 290 15.77 36.54 -7.62
CA TYR A 290 14.97 37.75 -7.78
C TYR A 290 14.25 37.77 -9.13
N VAL A 291 12.96 38.13 -9.13
CA VAL A 291 12.15 38.27 -10.35
C VAL A 291 11.83 39.74 -10.58
N ASP A 292 11.15 40.38 -9.64
CA ASP A 292 10.76 41.79 -9.70
C ASP A 292 10.56 42.37 -8.28
N GLU A 293 10.07 43.61 -8.18
CA GLU A 293 9.92 44.31 -6.91
C GLU A 293 8.97 43.63 -5.92
N HIS A 294 8.10 42.72 -6.36
CA HIS A 294 7.17 42.02 -5.50
C HIS A 294 7.30 40.50 -5.55
N HIS A 295 8.21 39.97 -6.37
CA HIS A 295 8.34 38.54 -6.58
C HIS A 295 9.79 38.05 -6.58
N PHE A 296 9.99 36.87 -6.01
CA PHE A 296 11.21 36.10 -6.17
C PHE A 296 10.90 34.60 -6.17
N ARG A 297 11.77 33.80 -6.79
CA ARG A 297 11.75 32.35 -6.65
C ARG A 297 12.65 31.93 -5.50
N LEU A 298 12.14 31.02 -4.67
CA LEU A 298 12.88 30.39 -3.59
C LEU A 298 13.02 28.90 -3.89
N TYR A 299 14.26 28.46 -4.04
CA TYR A 299 14.62 27.05 -4.09
C TYR A 299 15.02 26.60 -2.70
N LEU A 300 14.52 25.45 -2.24
CA LEU A 300 14.76 25.00 -0.88
C LEU A 300 14.84 23.49 -0.75
N LYS A 301 15.84 23.02 0.00
CA LYS A 301 15.99 21.62 0.43
C LYS A 301 15.52 21.48 1.86
N THR A 302 14.59 20.57 2.13
CA THR A 302 13.93 20.48 3.45
C THR A 302 13.88 19.06 3.99
N GLN A 303 13.76 18.94 5.31
CA GLN A 303 13.42 17.69 5.97
C GLN A 303 12.04 17.18 5.50
N ALA A 304 11.89 15.86 5.39
CA ALA A 304 10.62 15.24 5.07
C ALA A 304 9.46 15.69 5.98
N GLY A 305 8.30 15.97 5.36
CA GLY A 305 7.08 16.37 6.07
C GLY A 305 7.08 17.83 6.54
N THR A 306 7.93 18.67 5.96
CA THR A 306 7.88 20.13 6.10
C THR A 306 6.75 20.69 5.23
N TYR A 307 5.94 21.59 5.79
CA TYR A 307 4.84 22.24 5.10
C TYR A 307 5.32 23.55 4.48
N ILE A 308 5.61 23.52 3.18
CA ILE A 308 6.31 24.62 2.49
C ILE A 308 5.46 25.89 2.38
N LYS A 309 4.17 25.76 2.04
CA LYS A 309 3.25 26.90 1.97
C LYS A 309 3.27 27.67 3.29
N GLU A 310 3.10 26.95 4.40
CA GLU A 310 3.07 27.52 5.73
C GLU A 310 4.42 28.04 6.22
N PHE A 311 5.54 27.57 5.67
CA PHE A 311 6.85 28.18 5.90
C PHE A 311 6.99 29.53 5.16
N VAL A 312 6.32 29.71 4.02
CA VAL A 312 6.30 31.00 3.30
C VAL A 312 5.38 32.01 4.01
N HIS A 313 4.08 31.72 4.07
CA HIS A 313 3.07 32.68 4.55
C HIS A 313 2.88 32.68 6.09
N GLY A 314 3.58 31.79 6.80
CA GLY A 314 3.63 31.75 8.27
C GLY A 314 2.38 31.19 8.96
N ASP A 315 1.30 30.90 8.21
CA ASP A 315 0.02 30.38 8.72
C ASP A 315 -0.50 31.16 9.94
N PHE A 316 -0.57 32.49 9.81
CA PHE A 316 -0.92 33.43 10.90
C PHE A 316 -0.02 33.29 12.14
N GLY A 317 1.27 33.04 11.91
CA GLY A 317 2.28 32.88 12.97
C GLY A 317 2.28 31.52 13.65
N ARG A 318 1.64 30.51 13.06
CA ARG A 318 1.65 29.11 13.52
C ARG A 318 2.89 28.33 13.04
N THR A 319 3.62 28.87 12.07
CA THR A 319 4.97 28.43 11.68
C THR A 319 5.98 29.51 12.03
N ARG A 320 7.03 29.17 12.79
CA ARG A 320 8.07 30.13 13.23
C ARG A 320 9.48 29.51 13.25
N PRO A 321 10.50 30.18 12.73
CA PRO A 321 10.40 31.32 11.79
C PRO A 321 9.74 30.91 10.46
N ASN A 322 9.34 31.92 9.69
CA ASN A 322 8.77 31.84 8.34
C ASN A 322 9.33 32.97 7.46
N ILE A 323 9.19 32.89 6.13
CA ILE A 323 9.73 33.87 5.18
C ILE A 323 9.29 35.30 5.52
N GLY A 324 8.00 35.52 5.79
CA GLY A 324 7.48 36.83 6.19
C GLY A 324 8.18 37.39 7.43
N SER A 325 8.37 36.57 8.47
CA SER A 325 9.07 36.97 9.69
C SER A 325 10.57 37.16 9.51
N LEU A 326 11.21 36.45 8.57
CA LEU A 326 12.63 36.59 8.29
C LEU A 326 12.93 37.89 7.52
N MET A 327 12.04 38.29 6.62
CA MET A 327 12.20 39.46 5.76
C MET A 327 11.49 40.73 6.28
N ASP A 328 10.75 40.64 7.40
CA ASP A 328 9.84 41.70 7.88
C ASP A 328 8.81 42.15 6.82
N VAL A 329 8.20 41.19 6.13
CA VAL A 329 7.15 41.41 5.12
C VAL A 329 5.97 40.48 5.37
N THR A 330 4.84 40.78 4.73
CA THR A 330 3.84 39.73 4.46
C THR A 330 4.23 39.05 3.16
N ALA A 331 4.45 37.73 3.23
CA ALA A 331 4.77 36.91 2.08
C ALA A 331 3.63 35.92 1.81
N ASP A 332 3.38 35.60 0.55
CA ASP A 332 2.48 34.51 0.15
C ASP A 332 3.10 33.69 -0.98
N ILE A 333 2.61 32.47 -1.16
CA ILE A 333 3.10 31.52 -2.15
C ILE A 333 2.13 31.45 -3.33
N LEU A 334 2.59 31.84 -4.52
CA LEU A 334 1.78 31.82 -5.74
C LEU A 334 1.84 30.46 -6.44
N GLU A 335 3.04 29.88 -6.48
CA GLU A 335 3.29 28.60 -7.12
C GLU A 335 4.24 27.76 -6.29
N LEU A 336 4.06 26.44 -6.33
CA LEU A 336 4.95 25.49 -5.68
C LEU A 336 5.16 24.27 -6.59
N ASP A 337 6.42 23.89 -6.72
CA ASP A 337 6.85 22.71 -7.45
C ASP A 337 7.74 21.85 -6.54
N VAL A 338 7.55 20.53 -6.62
CA VAL A 338 8.50 19.56 -6.09
C VAL A 338 9.54 19.32 -7.18
N GLU A 339 10.79 19.69 -6.92
CA GLU A 339 11.89 19.50 -7.88
C GLU A 339 12.52 18.12 -7.76
N SER A 340 12.63 17.60 -6.54
CA SER A 340 13.17 16.27 -6.28
C SER A 340 12.51 15.59 -5.08
N VAL A 341 12.36 14.27 -5.20
CA VAL A 341 12.00 13.38 -4.10
C VAL A 341 13.14 12.38 -3.96
N ASP A 342 13.98 12.65 -2.98
CA ASP A 342 15.30 12.07 -2.85
C ASP A 342 15.21 10.69 -2.17
N VAL A 343 14.80 9.70 -2.96
CA VAL A 343 14.57 8.30 -2.53
C VAL A 343 15.10 7.38 -3.62
N ASP A 344 16.13 6.59 -3.36
CA ASP A 344 16.83 5.84 -4.43
C ASP A 344 16.02 4.69 -5.05
N TRP A 345 14.82 4.45 -4.54
CA TRP A 345 13.89 3.43 -5.00
C TRP A 345 12.67 4.04 -5.74
N PRO A 346 12.18 3.45 -6.85
CA PRO A 346 12.77 2.32 -7.56
C PRO A 346 14.08 2.71 -8.27
N PRO A 347 14.98 1.74 -8.57
CA PRO A 347 16.21 2.01 -9.32
C PRO A 347 15.91 2.76 -10.62
N ALA A 348 16.77 3.70 -10.98
CA ALA A 348 16.74 4.30 -12.31
C ALA A 348 16.97 3.21 -13.37
N LEU A 349 16.26 3.33 -14.49
CA LEU A 349 16.45 2.44 -15.64
C LEU A 349 17.31 3.18 -16.66
N ASP A 350 18.27 2.48 -17.26
CA ASP A 350 18.98 2.99 -18.42
C ASP A 350 17.99 3.11 -19.61
N ASP A 351 18.15 4.17 -20.40
CA ASP A 351 17.30 4.45 -21.56
C ASP A 351 17.32 3.36 -22.64
#